data_AF-A0A9E2TLV7-F1
#
_entry.id   AF-A0A9E2TLV7-F1
#
_cell.length_a   1.000
_cell.length_b   1.000
_cell.length_c   1.000
_cell.angle_alpha   90.00
_cell.angle_beta   90.00
_cell.angle_gamma   90.00
#
_symmetry.space_group_name_H-M   'P 1'
#
loop_
_entity.id
_entity.type
_entity.pdbx_description
1 polymer ?
#
loop_
_entity_poly.entity_id
_entity_poly.type
_entity_poly.pdbx_seq_one_letter_code
_entity_poly.pdbx_strand_id
1 'polypeptide(L)'
;MSIIIQVLSGLTGGKPSGYPVRMWCWHTVLVGLSLWCVCPMPTVVQVAASEEAPQAVPSDEYLFYDLAVTEKFLSVRTRVVIIERLTSAYLDPDQPANPTLAWLQAQGFFGGRLPSDLIRDFVAKNQRPARLGAHFSFGVRYRFVTGDGTADAEAGLWAIPTAWPAQEVPNVDPEAVDRLVFSRVGLTLRGDQALLFVANHRPDNSGAGFLFWFVRRQRDWTLYDTEVMWVATLDRGPAGPP
;
A
#
# COMPACT_ATOMS: atom_id res chain seq x y z
N MET A 1 -54.81 -18.56 -8.73
CA MET A 1 -54.52 -20.00 -8.73
C MET A 1 -53.72 -20.30 -7.48
N SER A 2 -54.38 -20.89 -6.48
CA SER A 2 -53.81 -21.31 -5.19
C SER A 2 -53.38 -22.77 -5.22
N ILE A 3 -52.54 -23.17 -4.25
CA ILE A 3 -52.37 -24.47 -3.54
C ILE A 3 -50.95 -24.41 -2.94
N ILE A 4 -50.70 -24.02 -1.68
CA ILE A 4 -50.91 -24.68 -0.36
C ILE A 4 -50.26 -26.07 -0.26
N ILE A 5 -49.38 -26.28 0.73
CA ILE A 5 -49.39 -27.43 1.68
C ILE A 5 -48.45 -27.12 2.87
N GLN A 6 -49.02 -27.14 4.08
CA GLN A 6 -48.34 -27.17 5.38
C GLN A 6 -47.88 -28.60 5.72
N VAL A 7 -46.78 -28.71 6.46
CA VAL A 7 -46.28 -29.96 7.06
C VAL A 7 -46.33 -29.84 8.57
N LEU A 8 -46.91 -30.83 9.26
CA LEU A 8 -46.66 -31.05 10.69
C LEU A 8 -47.00 -32.48 11.14
N SER A 9 -46.16 -32.97 12.06
CA SER A 9 -46.36 -34.12 12.95
C SER A 9 -46.15 -35.50 12.28
N GLY A 10 -45.51 -36.49 12.87
CA GLY A 10 -45.00 -36.66 14.23
C GLY A 10 -44.94 -38.16 14.55
N LEU A 11 -43.92 -38.52 15.35
CA LEU A 11 -43.95 -39.54 16.41
C LEU A 11 -43.92 -41.06 16.13
N THR A 12 -43.07 -41.70 16.95
CA THR A 12 -43.09 -43.08 17.48
C THR A 12 -42.88 -44.21 16.46
N GLY A 13 -41.99 -45.18 16.65
CA GLY A 13 -41.62 -45.90 17.87
C GLY A 13 -41.89 -47.39 17.60
N GLY A 14 -40.92 -48.27 17.84
CA GLY A 14 -41.16 -49.73 17.80
C GLY A 14 -40.09 -50.55 17.06
N LYS A 15 -39.05 -50.95 17.80
CA LYS A 15 -38.41 -52.28 17.66
C LYS A 15 -39.37 -53.33 18.30
N PRO A 16 -39.24 -54.67 18.15
CA PRO A 16 -38.01 -55.41 17.82
C PRO A 16 -38.19 -56.68 16.96
N SER A 17 -37.05 -57.37 16.76
CA SER A 17 -36.93 -58.84 16.89
C SER A 17 -37.33 -59.72 15.72
N GLY A 18 -36.39 -60.61 15.34
CA GLY A 18 -36.73 -61.96 14.90
C GLY A 18 -36.16 -62.34 13.53
N TYR A 19 -34.90 -62.75 13.49
CA TYR A 19 -34.37 -63.67 12.49
C TYR A 19 -35.10 -65.05 12.59
N PRO A 20 -34.89 -66.09 11.73
CA PRO A 20 -33.86 -66.23 10.70
C PRO A 20 -34.28 -67.05 9.43
N VAL A 21 -33.29 -67.30 8.57
CA VAL A 21 -33.16 -68.44 7.62
C VAL A 21 -34.16 -68.57 6.47
N ARG A 22 -33.68 -68.31 5.24
CA ARG A 22 -33.55 -69.36 4.21
C ARG A 22 -32.73 -68.87 3.03
N MET A 23 -31.54 -69.44 2.88
CA MET A 23 -30.82 -69.47 1.60
C MET A 23 -31.66 -70.28 0.60
N TRP A 24 -32.05 -69.64 -0.50
CA TRP A 24 -32.29 -70.33 -1.76
C TRP A 24 -31.70 -69.48 -2.89
N CYS A 25 -30.40 -69.68 -3.07
CA CYS A 25 -29.73 -69.88 -4.35
C CYS A 25 -30.62 -69.61 -5.59
N TRP A 26 -30.25 -68.65 -6.45
CA TRP A 26 -29.82 -68.88 -7.84
C TRP A 26 -29.65 -67.57 -8.62
N HIS A 27 -28.54 -67.52 -9.40
CA HIS A 27 -28.23 -66.57 -10.47
C HIS A 27 -27.65 -65.23 -9.97
N THR A 28 -26.49 -64.72 -10.40
CA THR A 28 -25.80 -64.87 -11.68
C THR A 28 -24.40 -64.27 -11.54
N VAL A 29 -23.38 -65.01 -11.97
CA VAL A 29 -22.25 -64.58 -12.83
C VAL A 29 -21.89 -63.07 -12.84
N LEU A 30 -20.70 -62.78 -12.31
CA LEU A 30 -19.71 -61.76 -12.75
C LEU A 30 -20.22 -60.35 -13.10
N VAL A 31 -20.19 -59.41 -12.13
CA VAL A 31 -19.75 -58.00 -12.36
C VAL A 31 -19.20 -57.43 -11.03
N GLY A 32 -18.00 -56.84 -11.05
CA GLY A 32 -17.66 -55.75 -10.13
C GLY A 32 -16.67 -56.04 -9.00
N LEU A 33 -15.45 -56.44 -9.35
CA LEU A 33 -14.26 -56.20 -8.52
C LEU A 33 -14.13 -54.68 -8.23
N SER A 34 -13.66 -54.34 -7.03
CA SER A 34 -13.16 -53.01 -6.59
C SER A 34 -14.17 -51.97 -6.08
N LEU A 35 -14.71 -52.22 -4.87
CA LEU A 35 -15.08 -51.16 -3.94
C LEU A 35 -13.85 -50.85 -3.07
N TRP A 36 -12.98 -49.93 -3.52
CA TRP A 36 -11.89 -49.38 -2.69
C TRP A 36 -12.14 -47.89 -2.46
N CYS A 37 -12.46 -47.58 -1.20
CA CYS A 37 -12.25 -46.33 -0.48
C CYS A 37 -12.03 -45.06 -1.34
N VAL A 38 -13.11 -44.32 -1.59
CA VAL A 38 -12.99 -42.88 -1.86
C VAL A 38 -13.41 -42.17 -0.57
N CYS A 39 -12.43 -41.89 0.30
CA CYS A 39 -12.58 -40.85 1.30
C CYS A 39 -12.75 -39.52 0.55
N PRO A 40 -13.83 -38.73 0.78
CA PRO A 40 -13.84 -37.36 0.30
C PRO A 40 -12.85 -36.59 1.16
N MET A 41 -11.62 -36.43 0.69
CA MET A 41 -10.74 -35.41 1.24
C MET A 41 -11.41 -34.06 0.97
N PRO A 42 -11.62 -33.21 1.98
CA PRO A 42 -12.00 -31.84 1.72
C PRO A 42 -10.87 -31.24 0.89
N THR A 43 -11.15 -30.95 -0.38
CA THR A 43 -10.29 -30.14 -1.21
C THR A 43 -10.17 -28.80 -0.53
N VAL A 44 -9.12 -28.62 0.26
CA VAL A 44 -8.67 -27.30 0.67
C VAL A 44 -8.24 -26.65 -0.63
N VAL A 45 -9.14 -25.89 -1.23
CA VAL A 45 -8.79 -24.91 -2.24
C VAL A 45 -7.93 -23.90 -1.49
N GLN A 46 -6.62 -24.12 -1.48
CA GLN A 46 -5.68 -23.05 -1.23
C GLN A 46 -5.91 -22.06 -2.37
N VAL A 47 -6.74 -21.05 -2.10
CA VAL A 47 -6.65 -19.78 -2.80
C VAL A 47 -5.24 -19.30 -2.50
N ALA A 48 -4.31 -19.62 -3.40
CA ALA A 48 -3.08 -18.88 -3.50
C ALA A 48 -3.54 -17.43 -3.65
N ALA A 49 -3.34 -16.63 -2.60
CA ALA A 49 -3.45 -15.20 -2.73
C ALA A 49 -2.43 -14.83 -3.80
N SER A 50 -2.88 -14.62 -5.04
CA SER A 50 -2.08 -13.89 -6.00
C SER A 50 -1.70 -12.60 -5.27
N GLU A 51 -0.40 -12.40 -5.04
CA GLU A 51 0.12 -11.08 -4.70
C GLU A 51 -0.26 -10.18 -5.87
N GLU A 52 -1.40 -9.51 -5.72
CA GLU A 52 -1.91 -8.58 -6.70
C GLU A 52 -0.85 -7.48 -6.84
N ALA A 53 -0.33 -7.32 -8.06
CA ALA A 53 0.73 -6.36 -8.33
C ALA A 53 0.29 -4.97 -7.85
N PRO A 54 1.18 -4.17 -7.22
CA PRO A 54 0.82 -2.88 -6.69
C PRO A 54 0.19 -1.99 -7.76
N GLN A 55 -0.95 -1.38 -7.44
CA GLN A 55 -1.67 -0.49 -8.35
C GLN A 55 -0.76 0.68 -8.77
N ALA A 56 -0.78 1.06 -10.05
CA ALA A 56 -0.06 2.24 -10.52
C ALA A 56 -0.66 3.53 -9.93
N VAL A 57 0.21 4.49 -9.60
CA VAL A 57 -0.21 5.82 -9.16
C VAL A 57 -0.79 6.61 -10.34
N PRO A 58 -2.00 7.20 -10.21
CA PRO A 58 -2.60 8.07 -11.23
C PRO A 58 -1.73 9.27 -11.60
N SER A 59 -1.74 9.66 -12.88
CA SER A 59 -0.87 10.73 -13.40
C SER A 59 -1.18 12.12 -12.83
N ASP A 60 -2.42 12.36 -12.37
CA ASP A 60 -2.83 13.61 -11.74
C ASP A 60 -2.22 13.82 -10.35
N GLU A 61 -1.73 12.77 -9.69
CA GLU A 61 -1.07 12.90 -8.38
C GLU A 61 0.36 13.46 -8.51
N TYR A 62 1.01 13.35 -9.66
CA TYR A 62 2.43 13.72 -9.84
C TYR A 62 2.68 15.21 -9.69
N LEU A 63 1.69 16.05 -9.99
CA LEU A 63 1.81 17.49 -9.77
C LEU A 63 2.09 17.79 -8.28
N PHE A 64 1.53 17.03 -7.35
CA PHE A 64 1.73 17.26 -5.91
C PHE A 64 3.11 16.79 -5.46
N TYR A 65 3.59 15.67 -6.01
CA TYR A 65 4.96 15.23 -5.77
C TYR A 65 5.96 16.25 -6.31
N ASP A 66 5.76 16.75 -7.52
CA ASP A 66 6.62 17.75 -8.14
C ASP A 66 6.64 19.05 -7.32
N LEU A 67 5.49 19.53 -6.86
CA LEU A 67 5.40 20.69 -5.97
C LEU A 67 6.13 20.45 -4.64
N ALA A 68 5.91 19.31 -3.97
CA ALA A 68 6.58 19.01 -2.71
C ALA A 68 8.11 18.93 -2.87
N VAL A 69 8.58 18.26 -3.92
CA VAL A 69 10.00 18.14 -4.26
C VAL A 69 10.61 19.52 -4.51
N THR A 70 10.00 20.31 -5.37
CA THR A 70 10.50 21.63 -5.76
C THR A 70 10.54 22.61 -4.59
N GLU A 71 9.50 22.64 -3.76
CA GLU A 71 9.40 23.60 -2.65
C GLU A 71 10.31 23.27 -1.47
N LYS A 72 10.58 21.98 -1.21
CA LYS A 72 11.25 21.57 0.05
C LYS A 72 12.59 20.86 -0.13
N PHE A 73 12.75 20.08 -1.19
CA PHE A 73 13.84 19.11 -1.30
C PHE A 73 14.88 19.50 -2.34
N LEU A 74 14.53 20.33 -3.32
CA LEU A 74 15.47 20.82 -4.31
C LEU A 74 16.27 22.01 -3.80
N SER A 75 17.54 22.04 -4.20
CA SER A 75 18.44 23.17 -4.07
C SER A 75 19.19 23.36 -5.39
N VAL A 76 19.88 24.50 -5.54
CA VAL A 76 20.78 24.74 -6.68
C VAL A 76 21.91 23.70 -6.83
N ARG A 77 22.18 22.89 -5.80
CA ARG A 77 23.19 21.84 -5.84
C ARG A 77 22.61 20.46 -6.14
N THR A 78 21.28 20.32 -6.14
CA THR A 78 20.63 19.03 -6.31
C THR A 78 20.74 18.57 -7.75
N ARG A 79 21.46 17.47 -8.00
CA ARG A 79 21.65 16.91 -9.36
C ARG A 79 20.77 15.71 -9.66
N VAL A 80 20.45 14.93 -8.64
CA VAL A 80 19.65 13.70 -8.72
C VAL A 80 18.76 13.60 -7.48
N VAL A 81 17.51 13.16 -7.67
CA VAL A 81 16.60 12.78 -6.59
C VAL A 81 16.48 11.25 -6.55
N ILE A 82 16.66 10.65 -5.37
CA ILE A 82 16.45 9.22 -5.16
C ILE A 82 15.03 9.01 -4.64
N ILE A 83 14.24 8.17 -5.32
CA ILE A 83 12.83 7.97 -5.02
C ILE A 83 12.57 6.49 -4.77
N GLU A 84 11.90 6.15 -3.68
CA GLU A 84 11.41 4.77 -3.51
C GLU A 84 10.28 4.48 -4.49
N ARG A 85 10.37 3.35 -5.20
CA ARG A 85 9.45 3.01 -6.29
C ARG A 85 8.01 2.77 -5.82
N LEU A 86 7.85 2.31 -4.58
CA LEU A 86 6.55 2.09 -3.97
C LEU A 86 6.20 3.22 -3.03
N THR A 87 4.94 3.65 -3.04
CA THR A 87 4.45 4.60 -2.05
C THR A 87 4.39 3.93 -0.68
N SER A 88 4.72 4.68 0.37
CA SER A 88 4.62 4.16 1.73
C SER A 88 3.17 4.12 2.21
N ALA A 89 2.79 2.98 2.80
CA ALA A 89 1.61 2.87 3.66
C ALA A 89 1.96 3.12 5.15
N TYR A 90 3.23 3.36 5.47
CA TYR A 90 3.72 3.63 6.82
C TYR A 90 4.13 5.10 6.92
N LEU A 91 3.38 5.89 7.71
CA LEU A 91 3.63 7.33 7.85
C LEU A 91 4.53 7.67 9.03
N ASP A 92 4.71 6.73 9.95
CA ASP A 92 5.45 6.89 11.20
C ASP A 92 6.32 5.64 11.41
N PRO A 93 7.66 5.77 11.55
CA PRO A 93 8.56 4.65 11.72
C PRO A 93 8.33 3.89 13.04
N ASP A 94 7.81 4.54 14.08
CA ASP A 94 7.61 3.91 15.40
C ASP A 94 6.27 3.16 15.48
N GLN A 95 5.46 3.22 14.42
CA GLN A 95 4.16 2.56 14.38
C GLN A 95 4.11 1.41 13.36
N PRO A 96 3.71 0.21 13.80
CA PRO A 96 3.75 -0.98 12.98
C PRO A 96 2.60 -1.08 11.96
N ALA A 97 1.75 -0.07 11.81
CA ALA A 97 0.49 -0.19 11.07
C ALA A 97 0.24 0.96 10.08
N ASN A 98 -0.60 0.66 9.08
CA ASN A 98 -1.17 1.64 8.16
C ASN A 98 -1.82 2.81 8.91
N PRO A 99 -1.86 4.02 8.31
CA PRO A 99 -2.52 5.15 8.93
C PRO A 99 -3.99 4.82 9.21
N THR A 100 -4.43 5.15 10.42
CA THR A 100 -5.85 5.08 10.79
C THR A 100 -6.44 6.48 10.91
N LEU A 101 -7.74 6.61 10.64
CA LEU A 101 -8.46 7.87 10.79
C LEU A 101 -8.33 8.43 12.21
N ALA A 102 -8.54 7.57 13.22
CA ALA A 102 -8.48 7.95 14.62
C ALA A 102 -7.09 8.47 15.00
N TRP A 103 -6.03 7.81 14.52
CA TRP A 103 -4.67 8.26 14.78
C TRP A 103 -4.38 9.63 14.15
N LEU A 104 -4.68 9.80 12.85
CA LEU A 104 -4.35 11.07 12.16
C LEU A 104 -5.13 12.25 12.77
N GLN A 105 -6.37 12.02 13.21
CA GLN A 105 -7.16 13.03 13.91
C GLN A 105 -6.60 13.35 15.30
N ALA A 106 -6.13 12.34 16.03
CA ALA A 106 -5.56 12.52 17.38
C ALA A 106 -4.25 13.35 17.35
N GLN A 107 -3.48 13.27 16.28
CA GLN A 107 -2.26 14.09 16.13
C GLN A 107 -2.55 15.59 16.02
N GLY A 108 -3.76 15.98 15.58
CA GLY A 108 -4.12 17.38 15.48
C GLY A 108 -3.27 18.18 14.48
N PHE A 109 -2.73 17.51 13.45
CA PHE A 109 -1.91 18.15 12.42
C PHE A 109 -2.60 19.40 11.85
N PHE A 110 -1.80 20.42 11.58
CA PHE A 110 -2.18 21.76 11.14
C PHE A 110 -3.12 22.47 12.12
N GLY A 111 -2.99 22.18 13.42
CA GLY A 111 -3.89 22.68 14.46
C GLY A 111 -5.30 22.12 14.34
N GLY A 112 -5.46 20.91 13.81
CA GLY A 112 -6.75 20.24 13.61
C GLY A 112 -7.62 20.86 12.50
N ARG A 113 -7.03 21.68 11.62
CA ARG A 113 -7.75 22.41 10.56
C ARG A 113 -8.01 21.58 9.30
N LEU A 114 -7.46 20.37 9.20
CA LEU A 114 -7.66 19.51 8.04
C LEU A 114 -9.14 19.09 7.92
N PRO A 115 -9.76 19.24 6.73
CA PRO A 115 -11.11 18.73 6.50
C PRO A 115 -11.23 17.22 6.75
N SER A 116 -12.34 16.79 7.34
CA SER A 116 -12.53 15.37 7.69
C SER A 116 -12.63 14.46 6.46
N ASP A 117 -13.16 14.96 5.34
CA ASP A 117 -13.20 14.23 4.07
C ASP A 117 -11.80 14.08 3.46
N LEU A 118 -10.95 15.10 3.57
CA LEU A 118 -9.54 15.03 3.16
C LEU A 118 -8.78 13.95 3.91
N ILE A 119 -8.91 13.91 5.25
CA ILE A 119 -8.28 12.89 6.09
C ILE A 119 -8.78 11.50 5.69
N ARG A 120 -10.09 11.34 5.48
CA ARG A 120 -10.69 10.06 5.13
C ARG A 120 -10.16 9.53 3.79
N ASP A 121 -10.13 10.37 2.76
CA ASP A 121 -9.61 10.00 1.44
C ASP A 121 -8.11 9.65 1.51
N PHE A 122 -7.33 10.47 2.21
CA PHE A 122 -5.91 10.24 2.44
C PHE A 122 -5.65 8.88 3.11
N VAL A 123 -6.37 8.59 4.19
CA VAL A 123 -6.26 7.31 4.91
C VAL A 123 -6.67 6.15 4.00
N ALA A 124 -7.76 6.27 3.26
CA ALA A 124 -8.26 5.22 2.39
C ALA A 124 -7.26 4.85 1.27
N LYS A 125 -6.63 5.85 0.64
CA LYS A 125 -5.65 5.65 -0.43
C LYS A 125 -4.32 5.09 0.05
N ASN A 126 -3.97 5.31 1.33
CA ASN A 126 -2.69 4.90 1.91
C ASN A 126 -2.78 3.61 2.75
N GLN A 127 -3.79 2.78 2.50
CA GLN A 127 -3.88 1.45 3.12
C GLN A 127 -2.97 0.40 2.45
N ARG A 128 -2.51 0.67 1.23
CA ARG A 128 -1.64 -0.25 0.48
C ARG A 128 -0.62 0.53 -0.34
N PRO A 129 0.62 0.01 -0.47
CA PRO A 129 1.58 0.57 -1.40
C PRO A 129 1.08 0.58 -2.84
N ALA A 130 1.44 1.62 -3.58
CA ALA A 130 1.18 1.78 -5.00
C ALA A 130 2.49 2.00 -5.74
N ARG A 131 2.58 1.58 -7.00
CA ARG A 131 3.78 1.72 -7.82
C ARG A 131 3.83 3.09 -8.49
N LEU A 132 4.87 3.87 -8.19
CA LEU A 132 5.17 5.09 -8.92
C LEU A 132 5.64 4.76 -10.34
N GLY A 133 5.44 5.69 -11.25
CA GLY A 133 5.81 5.64 -12.66
C GLY A 133 6.68 6.84 -12.99
N ALA A 134 7.27 6.83 -14.18
CA ALA A 134 8.20 7.86 -14.60
C ALA A 134 7.48 9.12 -15.12
N HIS A 135 6.70 9.78 -14.26
CA HIS A 135 5.88 10.95 -14.62
C HIS A 135 6.29 12.24 -13.90
N PHE A 136 7.36 12.23 -13.10
CA PHE A 136 7.84 13.41 -12.39
C PHE A 136 8.39 14.46 -13.34
N SER A 137 8.09 15.73 -13.05
CA SER A 137 8.42 16.88 -13.89
C SER A 137 9.11 18.05 -13.15
N PHE A 138 9.61 17.83 -11.94
CA PHE A 138 10.34 18.83 -11.13
C PHE A 138 11.71 19.29 -11.68
N GLY A 139 12.04 18.98 -12.93
CA GLY A 139 13.18 19.56 -13.65
C GLY A 139 14.58 19.02 -13.30
N VAL A 140 14.66 18.00 -12.44
CA VAL A 140 15.92 17.33 -12.05
C VAL A 140 15.83 15.83 -12.36
N ARG A 141 16.98 15.19 -12.61
CA ARG A 141 17.03 13.73 -12.81
C ARG A 141 16.58 13.00 -11.55
N TYR A 142 15.97 11.83 -11.73
CA TYR A 142 15.65 10.95 -10.61
C TYR A 142 15.90 9.49 -10.97
N ARG A 143 16.08 8.67 -9.92
CA ARG A 143 16.17 7.22 -10.03
C ARG A 143 15.28 6.55 -9.00
N PHE A 144 14.71 5.42 -9.41
CA PHE A 144 13.94 4.58 -8.51
C PHE A 144 14.81 3.56 -7.78
N VAL A 145 14.52 3.39 -6.49
CA VAL A 145 15.11 2.35 -5.64
C VAL A 145 14.01 1.54 -4.97
N THR A 146 14.35 0.34 -4.52
CA THR A 146 13.52 -0.47 -3.62
C THR A 146 13.74 -0.05 -2.15
N GLY A 147 12.90 -0.51 -1.23
CA GLY A 147 12.95 -0.11 0.19
C GLY A 147 14.28 -0.42 0.90
N ASP A 148 15.05 -1.39 0.40
CA ASP A 148 16.42 -1.70 0.85
C ASP A 148 17.50 -0.76 0.27
N GLY A 149 17.10 0.19 -0.58
CA GLY A 149 17.98 1.17 -1.21
C GLY A 149 18.71 0.65 -2.45
N THR A 150 18.43 -0.58 -2.88
CA THR A 150 18.99 -1.11 -4.13
C THR A 150 18.26 -0.53 -5.34
N ALA A 151 18.97 -0.42 -6.48
CA ALA A 151 18.34 0.04 -7.71
C ALA A 151 17.25 -0.96 -8.13
N ASP A 152 16.05 -0.45 -8.40
CA ASP A 152 14.96 -1.29 -8.92
C ASP A 152 15.40 -1.94 -10.25
N ALA A 153 15.04 -3.19 -10.52
CA ALA A 153 15.55 -3.91 -11.71
C ALA A 153 15.07 -3.27 -13.03
N GLU A 154 13.95 -2.54 -13.01
CA GLU A 154 13.48 -1.69 -14.09
C GLU A 154 14.19 -0.32 -14.17
N ALA A 155 15.02 0.03 -13.18
CA ALA A 155 15.79 1.29 -13.10
C ALA A 155 17.04 1.32 -14.00
N GLY A 156 17.25 0.31 -14.84
CA GLY A 156 18.30 0.33 -15.88
C GLY A 156 18.12 1.47 -16.90
N LEU A 157 16.96 2.13 -16.89
CA LEU A 157 16.68 3.33 -17.66
C LEU A 157 16.48 4.49 -16.69
N TRP A 158 17.48 5.35 -16.58
CA TRP A 158 17.31 6.66 -15.97
C TRP A 158 16.12 7.34 -16.65
N ALA A 159 15.13 7.81 -15.88
CA ALA A 159 14.12 8.70 -16.41
C ALA A 159 14.80 10.05 -16.64
N ILE A 160 15.40 10.21 -17.83
CA ILE A 160 16.08 11.44 -18.23
C ILE A 160 14.99 12.47 -18.55
N PRO A 161 14.95 13.63 -17.85
CA PRO A 161 14.07 14.72 -18.24
C PRO A 161 14.35 15.13 -19.69
N THR A 162 13.33 15.55 -20.42
CA THR A 162 13.39 15.92 -21.85
C THR A 162 14.46 16.97 -22.20
N ALA A 163 15.05 17.65 -21.21
CA ALA A 163 15.97 18.76 -21.37
C ALA A 163 17.46 18.45 -21.05
N TRP A 164 17.86 17.21 -20.77
CA TRP A 164 19.23 16.96 -20.25
C TRP A 164 20.09 16.00 -21.11
N PRO A 165 21.38 16.32 -21.38
CA PRO A 165 22.29 15.43 -22.11
C PRO A 165 22.72 14.23 -21.25
N ALA A 166 22.82 13.06 -21.89
CA ALA A 166 23.18 11.80 -21.25
C ALA A 166 24.61 11.85 -20.70
N GLN A 167 24.75 11.90 -19.37
CA GLN A 167 26.01 11.70 -18.68
C GLN A 167 25.82 10.65 -17.58
N GLU A 168 26.61 9.58 -17.67
CA GLU A 168 26.69 8.51 -16.68
C GLU A 168 27.11 9.09 -15.32
N VAL A 169 26.27 8.89 -14.31
CA VAL A 169 26.52 9.34 -12.94
C VAL A 169 27.08 8.15 -12.16
N PRO A 170 28.18 8.31 -11.40
CA PRO A 170 28.70 7.27 -10.52
C PRO A 170 27.63 6.78 -9.54
N ASN A 171 27.73 5.51 -9.12
CA ASN A 171 26.70 4.80 -8.35
C ASN A 171 26.33 5.45 -7.00
N VAL A 172 27.16 6.37 -6.50
CA VAL A 172 26.91 7.18 -5.31
C VAL A 172 27.26 8.62 -5.65
N ASP A 173 26.26 9.44 -5.98
CA ASP A 173 26.42 10.87 -6.15
C ASP A 173 26.35 11.54 -4.76
N PRO A 174 27.44 12.15 -4.25
CA PRO A 174 27.44 12.83 -2.96
C PRO A 174 26.54 14.08 -2.94
N GLU A 175 26.01 14.53 -4.09
CA GLU A 175 25.04 15.64 -4.21
C GLU A 175 23.61 15.17 -4.53
N ALA A 176 23.32 13.86 -4.44
CA ALA A 176 21.95 13.36 -4.53
C ALA A 176 21.13 13.78 -3.30
N VAL A 177 19.83 14.04 -3.48
CA VAL A 177 18.91 14.16 -2.33
C VAL A 177 18.92 12.82 -1.58
N ASP A 178 18.80 12.93 -0.26
CA ASP A 178 18.30 11.88 0.62
C ASP A 178 17.11 11.11 -0.04
N ARG A 179 16.92 9.83 0.30
CA ARG A 179 15.91 8.97 -0.32
C ARG A 179 14.51 9.44 0.06
N LEU A 180 13.73 9.86 -0.93
CA LEU A 180 12.35 10.28 -0.76
C LEU A 180 11.39 9.11 -0.89
N VAL A 181 10.43 9.04 0.03
CA VAL A 181 9.35 8.06 0.02
C VAL A 181 8.02 8.81 0.08
N PHE A 182 7.17 8.60 -0.92
CA PHE A 182 5.90 9.31 -1.04
C PHE A 182 4.75 8.47 -0.51
N SER A 183 3.72 9.11 0.04
CA SER A 183 2.39 8.51 0.15
C SER A 183 1.58 8.75 -1.14
N ARG A 184 0.42 8.13 -1.26
CA ARG A 184 -0.64 8.58 -2.16
C ARG A 184 -1.24 9.90 -1.71
N VAL A 185 -1.81 10.65 -2.66
CA VAL A 185 -2.41 11.97 -2.41
C VAL A 185 -3.88 11.85 -2.01
N GLY A 186 -4.21 12.37 -0.83
CA GLY A 186 -5.59 12.56 -0.41
C GLY A 186 -6.16 13.85 -0.98
N LEU A 187 -7.43 13.87 -1.35
CA LEU A 187 -8.14 15.03 -1.90
C LEU A 187 -9.47 15.25 -1.16
N THR A 188 -9.88 16.51 -1.02
CA THR A 188 -11.25 16.83 -0.60
C THR A 188 -12.25 16.40 -1.68
N LEU A 189 -13.49 16.12 -1.29
CA LEU A 189 -14.57 15.83 -2.24
C LEU A 189 -14.82 17.00 -3.21
N ARG A 190 -14.54 18.23 -2.76
CA ARG A 190 -14.61 19.45 -3.58
C ARG A 190 -13.45 19.56 -4.57
N GLY A 191 -12.36 18.81 -4.38
CA GLY A 191 -11.18 18.86 -5.26
C GLY A 191 -10.41 20.18 -5.18
N ASP A 192 -10.41 20.80 -4.00
CA ASP A 192 -9.79 22.10 -3.73
C ASP A 192 -8.69 22.07 -2.67
N GLN A 193 -8.52 20.95 -1.96
CA GLN A 193 -7.42 20.73 -1.04
C GLN A 193 -6.83 19.34 -1.24
N ALA A 194 -5.53 19.21 -0.99
CA ALA A 194 -4.82 17.94 -1.09
C ALA A 194 -3.87 17.75 0.09
N LEU A 195 -3.61 16.48 0.43
CA LEU A 195 -2.70 16.09 1.50
C LEU A 195 -1.74 15.04 0.98
N LEU A 196 -0.44 15.25 1.23
CA LEU A 196 0.64 14.37 0.84
C LEU A 196 1.59 14.18 2.01
N PHE A 197 2.02 12.94 2.25
CA PHE A 197 3.15 12.65 3.11
C PHE A 197 4.40 12.37 2.26
N VAL A 198 5.54 12.90 2.71
CA VAL A 198 6.85 12.56 2.17
C VAL A 198 7.81 12.30 3.31
N ALA A 199 8.41 11.11 3.33
CA ALA A 199 9.54 10.81 4.19
C ALA A 199 10.85 11.11 3.45
N ASN A 200 11.79 11.68 4.17
CA ASN A 200 13.14 11.93 3.71
C ASN A 200 14.13 11.13 4.55
N HIS A 201 14.66 10.04 3.98
CA HIS A 201 15.59 9.14 4.65
C HIS A 201 17.02 9.40 4.20
N ARG A 202 17.88 9.70 5.16
CA ARG A 202 19.31 9.89 4.91
C ARG A 202 20.04 8.55 4.96
N PRO A 203 21.18 8.43 4.26
CA PRO A 203 22.03 7.23 4.35
C PRO A 203 22.57 6.93 5.75
N ASP A 204 22.63 7.94 6.63
CA ASP A 204 23.09 7.82 8.02
C ASP A 204 21.99 7.36 8.99
N ASN A 205 20.86 6.86 8.48
CA ASN A 205 19.65 6.48 9.20
C ASN A 205 18.95 7.64 9.95
N SER A 206 19.40 8.89 9.76
CA SER A 206 18.59 10.04 10.15
C SER A 206 17.50 10.31 9.10
N GLY A 207 16.53 11.13 9.45
CA GLY A 207 15.48 11.48 8.51
C GLY A 207 14.37 12.31 9.12
N ALA A 208 13.40 12.68 8.28
CA ALA A 208 12.20 13.33 8.74
C ALA A 208 11.00 13.00 7.84
N GLY A 209 9.83 12.90 8.45
CA GLY A 209 8.55 12.77 7.78
C GLY A 209 7.83 14.11 7.73
N PHE A 210 7.23 14.43 6.59
CA PHE A 210 6.55 15.71 6.37
C PHE A 210 5.16 15.50 5.81
N LEU A 211 4.18 16.24 6.34
CA LEU A 211 2.88 16.43 5.71
C LEU A 211 2.86 17.75 4.96
N PHE A 212 2.40 17.70 3.72
CA PHE A 212 2.19 18.85 2.87
C PHE A 212 0.70 19.03 2.65
N TRP A 213 0.19 20.21 2.99
CA TRP A 213 -1.18 20.59 2.73
C TRP A 213 -1.21 21.57 1.55
N PHE A 214 -1.90 21.18 0.48
CA PHE A 214 -2.07 22.00 -0.71
C PHE A 214 -3.49 22.55 -0.77
N VAL A 215 -3.62 23.74 -1.35
CA VAL A 215 -4.91 24.34 -1.68
C VAL A 215 -4.92 24.80 -3.12
N ARG A 216 -6.08 24.67 -3.76
CA ARG A 216 -6.32 25.15 -5.10
C ARG A 216 -6.73 26.62 -5.04
N ARG A 217 -5.91 27.51 -5.60
CA ARG A 217 -6.22 28.93 -5.74
C ARG A 217 -6.54 29.20 -7.21
N GLN A 218 -7.77 29.58 -7.48
CA GLN A 218 -8.30 29.73 -8.85
C GLN A 218 -8.22 28.40 -9.61
N ARG A 219 -7.20 28.21 -10.46
CA ARG A 219 -6.99 27.00 -11.25
C ARG A 219 -5.73 26.22 -10.86
N ASP A 220 -4.84 26.82 -10.06
CA ASP A 220 -3.52 26.29 -9.76
C ASP A 220 -3.46 25.72 -8.34
N TRP A 221 -2.67 24.66 -8.19
CA TRP A 221 -2.36 24.08 -6.89
C TRP A 221 -1.16 24.80 -6.28
N THR A 222 -1.26 25.12 -5.00
CA THR A 222 -0.18 25.80 -4.26
C THR A 222 0.02 25.12 -2.91
N LEU A 223 1.27 25.06 -2.45
CA LEU A 223 1.58 24.63 -1.10
C LEU A 223 1.02 25.67 -0.12
N TYR A 224 0.12 25.23 0.77
CA TYR A 224 -0.47 26.08 1.79
C TYR A 224 0.35 26.07 3.08
N ASP A 225 0.72 24.87 3.54
CA ASP A 225 1.48 24.68 4.78
C ASP A 225 2.22 23.35 4.77
N THR A 226 3.25 23.21 5.60
CA THR A 226 4.01 21.96 5.79
C THR A 226 4.25 21.69 7.26
N GLU A 227 3.93 20.48 7.70
CA GLU A 227 4.14 20.05 9.08
C GLU A 227 5.11 18.88 9.17
N VAL A 228 5.92 18.85 10.22
CA VAL A 228 6.86 17.76 10.48
C VAL A 228 6.15 16.70 11.32
N MET A 229 6.06 15.47 10.82
CA MET A 229 5.44 14.35 11.54
C MET A 229 6.39 13.68 12.52
N TRP A 230 7.64 13.47 12.10
CA TRP A 230 8.67 12.83 12.91
C TRP A 230 10.05 13.27 12.43
N VAL A 231 11.02 13.16 13.33
CA VAL A 231 12.44 13.38 13.04
C VAL A 231 13.21 12.24 13.68
N ALA A 232 13.97 11.52 12.89
CA ALA A 232 14.92 10.54 13.36
C ALA A 232 16.31 11.19 13.34
N THR A 233 16.97 11.25 14.49
CA THR A 233 18.38 11.61 14.58
C THR A 233 19.18 10.36 14.90
N LEU A 234 20.42 10.29 14.42
CA LEU A 234 21.39 9.32 14.90
C LEU A 234 21.40 9.36 16.43
N ASP A 235 21.18 8.22 17.08
CA ASP A 235 21.39 8.06 18.52
C ASP A 235 22.82 8.52 18.82
N ARG A 236 22.96 9.73 19.35
CA ARG A 236 24.22 10.17 19.90
C ARG A 236 24.38 9.34 21.16
N GLY A 237 25.18 8.26 21.07
CA GLY A 237 25.52 7.41 22.21
C GLY A 237 25.86 8.25 23.45
N PRO A 238 25.64 7.71 24.66
CA PRO A 238 25.55 8.50 25.88
C PRO A 238 26.71 9.48 25.98
N ALA A 239 26.37 10.76 26.18
CA ALA A 239 27.35 11.80 26.47
C ALA A 239 28.24 11.30 27.62
N GLY A 240 29.53 11.10 27.33
CA GLY A 240 30.50 10.75 28.35
C GLY A 240 30.47 11.80 29.47
N PRO A 241 30.61 11.40 30.74
CA PRO A 241 30.56 12.34 31.86
C PRO A 241 31.69 13.38 31.77
N PRO A 242 31.47 14.57 32.37
CA PRO A 242 32.39 15.71 32.33
C PRO A 242 33.76 15.44 32.97
#